data_AF-A0A7K4F3J6-F1
#
_entry.id   AF-A0A7K4F3J6-F1
#
_cell.length_a   1.000
_cell.length_b   1.000
_cell.length_c   1.000
_cell.angle_alpha   90.00
_cell.angle_beta   90.00
_cell.angle_gamma   90.00
#
_symmetry.space_group_name_H-M   'P 1'
#
loop_
_entity.id
_entity.type
_entity.pdbx_description
1 polymer ?
#
loop_
_entity_poly.entity_id
_entity_poly.type
_entity_poly.pdbx_seq_one_letter_code
_entity_poly.pdbx_strand_id
1 'polypeptide(L)' 'ILDCDFGTIKNPKVLTQKIKQITGVLESGIFLRKPDIIYRAKINGKFDII' A
#
# COMPACT_ATOMS: atom_id res chain seq x y z
N ILE A 1 11.73 2.42 11.19
CA ILE A 1 10.84 1.92 10.12
C ILE A 1 11.57 0.77 9.46
N LEU A 2 10.90 -0.34 9.18
CA LEU A 2 11.49 -1.50 8.51
C LEU A 2 10.96 -1.56 7.09
N ASP A 3 11.86 -1.58 6.11
CA ASP A 3 11.52 -1.88 4.72
C ASP A 3 11.61 -3.40 4.55
N CYS A 4 10.48 -4.01 4.21
CA CYS A 4 10.38 -5.46 4.10
C CYS A 4 9.99 -5.84 2.68
N ASP A 5 10.83 -6.63 2.02
CA ASP A 5 10.52 -7.22 0.73
C ASP A 5 9.70 -8.50 0.91
N PHE A 6 8.42 -8.44 0.56
CA PHE A 6 7.51 -9.59 0.53
C PHE A 6 7.32 -10.15 -0.89
N GLY A 7 8.05 -9.64 -1.88
CA GLY A 7 7.81 -9.86 -3.30
C GLY A 7 6.41 -9.40 -3.72
N THR A 8 5.81 -10.10 -4.68
CA THR A 8 4.44 -9.81 -5.13
C THR A 8 3.42 -10.19 -4.06
N ILE A 9 2.81 -9.17 -3.43
CA ILE A 9 1.77 -9.35 -2.42
C ILE A 9 0.43 -9.70 -3.08
N LYS A 10 0.07 -11.00 -3.10
CA LYS A 10 -1.18 -11.48 -3.71
C LYS A 10 -2.44 -11.12 -2.91
N ASN A 11 -2.33 -11.01 -1.58
CA ASN A 11 -3.45 -10.70 -0.70
C ASN A 11 -3.04 -9.68 0.37
N PRO A 12 -3.13 -8.37 0.08
CA PRO A 12 -2.67 -7.31 0.98
C PRO A 12 -3.44 -7.29 2.30
N LYS A 13 -4.72 -7.66 2.30
CA LYS A 13 -5.57 -7.72 3.50
C LYS A 13 -5.06 -8.73 4.53
N VAL A 14 -4.72 -9.93 4.06
CA VAL A 14 -4.19 -10.99 4.94
C VAL A 14 -2.80 -10.60 5.48
N LEU A 15 -1.95 -10.01 4.63
CA LEU A 15 -0.60 -9.62 5.03
C LEU A 15 -0.63 -8.54 6.12
N THR A 16 -1.39 -7.45 5.93
CA THR A 16 -1.50 -6.40 6.96
C THR A 16 -2.08 -6.93 8.26
N GLN A 17 -3.10 -7.81 8.21
CA GLN A 17 -3.67 -8.42 9.41
C GLN A 17 -2.63 -9.22 10.20
N LYS A 18 -1.81 -10.03 9.51
CA LYS A 18 -0.73 -10.80 10.16
C LYS A 18 0.34 -9.89 10.75
N ILE A 19 0.77 -8.86 10.01
CA ILE A 19 1.80 -7.91 10.46
C ILE A 19 1.33 -7.15 11.70
N LYS A 20 0.10 -6.65 11.72
CA LYS A 20 -0.47 -5.92 12.87
C LYS A 20 -0.66 -6.78 14.13
N GLN A 21 -0.70 -8.11 14.00
CA GLN A 21 -0.79 -9.02 15.15
C GLN A 21 0.56 -9.29 15.81
N ILE A 22 1.68 -8.90 15.18
CA ILE A 22 3.02 -9.08 15.74
C ILE A 22 3.24 -8.03 16.84
N THR A 23 3.53 -8.47 18.05
CA THR A 23 3.88 -7.58 19.16
C THR A 23 5.04 -6.67 18.79
N GLY A 24 4.86 -5.36 19.01
CA GLY A 24 5.86 -4.34 18.68
C GLY A 24 5.69 -3.73 17.28
N VAL A 25 4.80 -4.27 16.44
CA VAL A 25 4.39 -3.59 15.21
C VAL A 25 3.33 -2.55 15.53
N LEU A 26 3.63 -1.30 15.20
CA LEU A 26 2.69 -0.19 15.36
C LEU A 26 1.70 -0.11 14.18
N GLU A 27 2.18 -0.19 12.95
CA GLU A 27 1.36 -0.05 11.74
C GLU A 27 2.08 -0.69 10.52
N SER A 28 1.32 -0.95 9.44
CA SER A 28 1.88 -1.38 8.15
C SER A 28 1.61 -0.33 7.08
N GLY A 29 2.53 -0.12 6.13
CA GLY A 29 2.34 0.81 5.01
C GLY A 29 1.32 0.36 3.95
N ILE A 30 0.46 -0.61 4.23
CA ILE A 30 -0.52 -1.17 3.29
C ILE A 30 -1.88 -0.47 3.47
N PHE A 31 -2.30 0.28 2.47
CA PHE A 31 -3.62 0.92 2.42
C PHE A 31 -4.63 0.00 1.72
N LEU A 32 -5.60 -0.54 2.47
CA LEU A 32 -6.61 -1.46 1.91
C LEU A 32 -7.76 -0.74 1.21
N ARG A 33 -8.08 0.49 1.61
CA ARG A 33 -9.10 1.30 0.96
C ARG A 33 -8.45 2.04 -0.20
N LYS A 34 -9.02 1.88 -1.39
CA LYS A 34 -8.63 2.71 -2.55
C LYS A 34 -8.89 4.18 -2.20
N PRO A 35 -7.96 5.10 -2.50
CA PRO A 35 -8.24 6.52 -2.38
C PRO A 35 -9.42 6.91 -3.27
N ASP A 36 -10.15 7.95 -2.86
CA ASP A 36 -11.36 8.38 -3.58
C ASP A 36 -11.05 8.97 -4.97
N ILE A 37 -9.85 9.56 -5.14
CA ILE A 37 -9.37 10.14 -6.41
C ILE A 37 -7.86 9.86 -6.54
N ILE A 38 -7.41 9.33 -7.69
CA ILE A 38 -5.99 9.17 -8.00
C ILE A 38 -5.60 10.09 -9.16
N TYR A 39 -4.68 11.02 -8.91
CA TYR A 39 -4.05 11.83 -9.97
C TYR A 39 -2.75 11.15 -10.43
N ARG A 40 -2.72 10.66 -11.66
CA ARG A 40 -1.52 10.02 -12.24
C ARG A 40 -0.92 10.91 -13.33
N ALA A 41 0.24 11.51 -13.04
CA ALA A 41 1.00 12.30 -14.01
C ALA A 41 1.53 11.43 -15.16
N LYS A 42 1.58 12.01 -16.36
CA LYS A 42 2.14 11.44 -17.59
C LYS A 42 3.40 12.20 -17.99
N ILE A 43 4.27 11.55 -18.77
CA ILE A 43 5.54 12.12 -19.26
C ILE A 43 5.31 13.38 -20.09
N ASN A 44 4.17 13.51 -20.78
CA ASN A 44 3.84 14.68 -21.59
C ASN A 44 3.29 15.88 -20.78
N GLY A 45 3.42 15.86 -19.46
CA GLY A 45 2.94 16.95 -18.60
C GLY A 45 1.43 16.98 -18.34
N LYS A 46 0.67 15.97 -18.82
CA LYS A 46 -0.76 15.80 -18.49
C LYS A 46 -0.95 14.84 -17.31
N PHE A 47 -2.18 14.71 -16.81
CA PHE A 47 -2.54 13.70 -15.81
C PHE A 47 -3.87 13.03 -16.14
N ASP A 48 -4.08 11.82 -15.60
CA ASP A 48 -5.39 11.17 -15.54
C ASP A 48 -5.94 11.18 -14.12
N ILE A 49 -7.27 11.13 -14.01
CA ILE A 49 -8.00 10.84 -12.77
C ILE A 49 -8.48 9.38 -12.84
N ILE A 50 -8.15 8.55 -11.83
CA ILE A 50 -8.43 7.09 -11.78
C ILE A 50 -9.06 6.70 -10.45
#